data_AF-A0A3S1GBT2-F1
#
_entry.id   AF-A0A3S1GBT2-F1
#
_cell.length_a   1.000
_cell.length_b   1.000
_cell.length_c   1.000
_cell.angle_alpha   90.00
_cell.angle_beta   90.00
_cell.angle_gamma   90.00
#
_symmetry.space_group_name_H-M   'P 1'
#
loop_
_entity.id
_entity.type
_entity.pdbx_description
1 polymer ?
#
loop_
_entity_poly.entity_id
_entity_poly.type
_entity_poly.pdbx_seq_one_letter_code
_entity_poly.pdbx_strand_id
1 'polypeptide(L)'
;MGEDLCHHADRIQAAIASDAAAKSALVASWRRSSSLHRLNPTDCSPPRYLTEAELGEARQRIEPLVRAAQSSLDRLYLAVGGVGCCVLLADRNGVPVERRGAPVDDETFHSWGLWTGSVWNEECQGTNGIGTCLVE
;
A
#
# COMPACT_ATOMS: atom_id res chain seq x y z
N MET A 1 0.84 -10.55 -23.50
CA MET A 1 0.77 -9.62 -22.35
C MET A 1 1.93 -9.94 -21.41
N GLY A 2 3.17 -9.70 -21.85
CA GLY A 2 4.39 -10.12 -21.14
C GLY A 2 5.60 -9.23 -21.45
N GLU A 3 5.60 -8.55 -22.61
CA GLU A 3 6.66 -7.61 -22.99
C GLU A 3 6.68 -6.32 -22.15
N ASP A 4 5.51 -5.80 -21.73
CA ASP A 4 5.42 -4.55 -20.94
C ASP A 4 5.99 -4.68 -19.52
N LEU A 5 5.85 -5.85 -18.89
CA LEU A 5 6.35 -6.12 -17.54
C LEU A 5 7.87 -6.23 -17.51
N CYS A 6 8.48 -6.89 -18.51
CA CYS A 6 9.94 -6.95 -18.64
C CYS A 6 10.54 -5.55 -18.86
N HIS A 7 9.95 -4.77 -19.76
CA HIS A 7 10.45 -3.42 -20.05
C HIS A 7 10.33 -2.48 -18.84
N HIS A 8 9.30 -2.65 -18.01
CA HIS A 8 9.16 -1.93 -16.75
C HIS A 8 10.22 -2.34 -15.71
N ALA A 9 10.44 -3.65 -15.55
CA ALA A 9 11.44 -4.19 -14.63
C ALA A 9 12.87 -3.75 -15.00
N ASP A 10 13.21 -3.77 -16.29
CA ASP A 10 14.52 -3.33 -16.80
C ASP A 10 14.77 -1.84 -16.52
N ARG A 11 13.73 -1.00 -16.65
CA ARG A 11 13.80 0.43 -16.32
C ARG A 11 13.99 0.68 -14.83
N ILE A 12 13.34 -0.11 -13.97
CA ILE A 12 13.55 -0.04 -12.52
C ILE A 12 14.99 -0.44 -12.17
N GLN A 13 15.50 -1.54 -12.72
CA GLN A 13 16.88 -1.98 -12.49
C GLN A 13 17.91 -0.94 -12.96
N ALA A 14 17.72 -0.34 -14.15
CA ALA A 14 18.59 0.71 -14.66
C ALA A 14 18.59 1.96 -13.76
N ALA A 15 17.42 2.36 -13.23
CA ALA A 15 17.31 3.48 -12.31
C ALA A 15 18.01 3.20 -10.97
N ILE A 16 17.86 1.98 -10.41
CA ILE A 16 18.50 1.55 -9.16
C ILE A 16 20.03 1.48 -9.31
N ALA A 17 20.54 1.01 -10.45
CA ALA A 17 21.97 0.91 -10.73
C ALA A 17 22.66 2.27 -10.93
N SER A 18 21.88 3.33 -11.16
CA SER A 18 22.39 4.70 -11.33
C SER A 18 22.50 5.44 -9.99
N ASP A 19 23.27 6.53 -9.96
CA ASP A 19 23.39 7.44 -8.79
C ASP A 19 22.10 8.26 -8.52
N ALA A 20 20.98 7.96 -9.20
CA ALA A 20 19.70 8.64 -9.05
C ALA A 20 19.00 8.36 -7.71
N ALA A 21 19.37 7.30 -7.00
CA ALA A 21 18.83 6.99 -5.66
C ALA A 21 19.13 8.09 -4.63
N ALA A 22 20.22 8.85 -4.79
CA ALA A 22 20.55 9.99 -3.94
C ALA A 22 19.77 11.27 -4.31
N LYS A 23 19.05 11.28 -5.45
CA LYS A 23 18.39 12.45 -6.01
C LYS A 23 16.86 12.34 -6.07
N SER A 24 16.30 11.19 -5.69
CA SER A 24 14.86 10.94 -5.71
C SER A 24 14.45 9.96 -4.61
N ALA A 25 13.52 10.39 -3.74
CA ALA A 25 12.93 9.56 -2.69
C ALA A 25 12.28 8.28 -3.27
N LEU A 26 11.71 8.38 -4.47
CA LEU A 26 11.13 7.25 -5.20
C LEU A 26 12.19 6.21 -5.59
N VAL A 27 13.32 6.64 -6.13
CA VAL A 27 14.42 5.73 -6.52
C VAL A 27 15.12 5.16 -5.28
N ALA A 28 15.18 5.91 -4.19
CA ALA A 28 15.63 5.41 -2.90
C ALA A 28 14.71 4.31 -2.35
N SER A 29 13.39 4.48 -2.44
CA SER A 29 12.42 3.45 -2.07
C SER A 29 12.55 2.21 -2.96
N TRP A 30 12.65 2.36 -4.29
CA TRP A 30 12.87 1.22 -5.21
C TRP A 30 14.15 0.44 -4.90
N ARG A 31 15.26 1.14 -4.60
CA ARG A 31 16.52 0.50 -4.22
C ARG A 31 16.40 -0.25 -2.89
N ARG A 32 15.70 0.29 -1.90
CA ARG A 32 15.46 -0.41 -0.62
C ARG A 32 14.59 -1.66 -0.83
N SER A 33 13.46 -1.55 -1.53
CA SER A 33 12.60 -2.70 -1.82
C SER A 33 13.31 -3.81 -2.62
N SER A 34 14.15 -3.45 -3.59
CA SER A 34 14.91 -4.42 -4.40
C SER A 34 16.08 -5.06 -3.65
N SER A 35 16.89 -4.26 -2.94
CA SER A 35 18.12 -4.73 -2.29
C SER A 35 17.88 -5.43 -0.95
N LEU A 36 16.83 -5.06 -0.21
CA LEU A 36 16.56 -5.54 1.14
C LEU A 36 15.53 -6.68 1.19
N HIS A 37 14.57 -6.72 0.26
CA HIS A 37 13.40 -7.61 0.36
C HIS A 37 13.25 -8.63 -0.78
N ARG A 38 14.15 -8.63 -1.79
CA ARG A 38 14.14 -9.57 -2.93
C ARG A 38 12.78 -9.68 -3.64
N LEU A 39 12.02 -8.60 -3.66
CA LEU A 39 10.74 -8.56 -4.34
C LEU A 39 10.98 -8.66 -5.83
N ASN A 40 10.42 -9.71 -6.44
CA ASN A 40 10.47 -9.91 -7.87
C ASN A 40 9.35 -9.08 -8.51
N PRO A 41 9.65 -8.10 -9.38
CA PRO A 41 8.63 -7.27 -10.05
C PRO A 41 7.67 -8.05 -10.95
N THR A 42 7.93 -9.34 -11.20
CA THR A 42 7.02 -10.24 -11.93
C THR A 42 6.12 -11.10 -11.02
N ASP A 43 6.24 -10.98 -9.69
CA ASP A 43 5.48 -11.80 -8.75
C ASP A 43 4.13 -11.13 -8.44
N CYS A 44 3.08 -11.55 -9.15
CA CYS A 44 1.70 -11.12 -8.92
C CYS A 44 1.01 -12.02 -7.88
N SER A 45 1.66 -12.26 -6.74
CA SER A 45 1.05 -12.99 -5.64
C SER A 45 -0.10 -12.17 -5.02
N PRO A 46 -1.25 -12.80 -4.69
CA PRO A 46 -2.38 -12.08 -4.12
C PRO A 46 -1.99 -11.42 -2.78
N PRO A 47 -2.61 -10.28 -2.41
CA PRO A 47 -2.32 -9.60 -1.16
C PRO A 47 -2.51 -10.56 0.03
N ARG A 48 -1.55 -10.61 0.95
CA ARG A 48 -1.70 -11.38 2.18
C ARG A 48 -2.72 -10.67 3.08
N TYR A 49 -3.70 -11.40 3.57
CA TYR A 49 -4.70 -10.90 4.51
C TYR A 49 -4.45 -11.45 5.92
N LEU A 50 -4.65 -10.60 6.91
CA LEU A 50 -4.76 -11.00 8.30
C LEU A 50 -6.05 -11.79 8.53
N THR A 51 -6.02 -12.68 9.52
CA THR A 51 -7.23 -13.26 10.09
C THR A 51 -8.06 -12.18 10.82
N GLU A 52 -9.34 -12.46 11.04
CA GLU A 52 -10.23 -11.53 11.77
C GLU A 52 -9.69 -11.21 13.18
N ALA A 53 -9.10 -12.21 13.86
CA ALA A 53 -8.50 -12.03 15.18
C ALA A 53 -7.31 -11.05 15.14
N GLU A 54 -6.39 -11.25 14.19
CA GLU A 54 -5.22 -10.37 14.01
C GLU A 54 -5.63 -8.95 13.59
N LEU A 55 -6.66 -8.81 12.75
CA LEU A 55 -7.22 -7.51 12.38
C LEU A 55 -7.88 -6.81 13.58
N GLY A 56 -8.60 -7.57 14.41
CA GLY A 56 -9.18 -7.08 15.67
C GLY A 56 -8.11 -6.54 16.60
N GLU A 57 -7.01 -7.27 16.79
CA GLU A 57 -5.86 -6.81 17.57
C GLU A 57 -5.22 -5.55 16.95
N ALA A 58 -5.06 -5.50 15.63
CA ALA A 58 -4.53 -4.33 14.93
C ALA A 58 -5.37 -3.08 15.15
N ARG A 59 -6.69 -3.21 15.03
CA ARG A 59 -7.65 -2.15 15.35
C ARG A 59 -7.55 -1.72 16.79
N GLN A 60 -7.49 -2.66 17.73
CA GLN A 60 -7.45 -2.36 19.16
C GLN A 60 -6.21 -1.58 19.56
N ARG A 61 -5.04 -1.88 18.96
CA ARG A 61 -3.78 -1.16 19.24
C ARG A 61 -3.83 0.34 18.95
N ILE A 62 -4.64 0.77 17.97
CA ILE A 62 -4.74 2.18 17.55
C ILE A 62 -6.17 2.72 17.65
N GLU A 63 -7.00 2.08 18.47
CA GLU A 63 -8.42 2.36 18.58
C GLU A 63 -8.75 3.83 18.97
N PRO A 64 -7.98 4.51 19.85
CA PRO A 64 -8.22 5.92 20.14
C PRO A 64 -8.03 6.82 18.91
N LEU A 65 -7.02 6.51 18.08
CA LEU A 65 -6.77 7.21 16.83
C LEU A 65 -7.87 6.94 15.81
N VAL A 66 -8.28 5.67 15.66
CA VAL A 66 -9.38 5.27 14.78
C VAL A 66 -10.65 6.05 15.13
N ARG A 67 -10.97 6.19 16.41
CA ARG A 67 -12.12 7.00 16.87
C ARG A 67 -11.96 8.48 16.55
N ALA A 68 -10.81 9.07 16.84
CA ALA A 68 -10.56 10.49 16.57
C ALA A 68 -10.59 10.82 15.07
N ALA A 69 -10.18 9.87 14.22
CA ALA A 69 -10.05 10.07 12.78
C ALA A 69 -11.36 9.95 11.98
N GLN A 70 -12.44 9.38 12.54
CA GLN A 70 -13.68 9.07 11.80
C GLN A 70 -14.19 10.24 10.95
N SER A 71 -14.39 11.41 11.59
CA SER A 71 -14.92 12.58 10.88
C SER A 71 -13.98 13.11 9.79
N SER A 72 -12.66 12.98 9.97
CA SER A 72 -11.67 13.37 8.98
C SER A 72 -11.66 12.42 7.79
N LEU A 73 -11.77 11.11 8.04
CA LEU A 73 -11.88 10.09 6.99
C LEU A 73 -13.14 10.29 6.15
N ASP A 74 -14.28 10.56 6.79
CA ASP A 74 -15.54 10.81 6.11
C ASP A 74 -15.47 12.08 5.23
N ARG A 75 -14.90 13.17 5.75
CA ARG A 75 -14.71 14.42 4.99
C ARG A 75 -13.76 14.23 3.81
N LEU A 76 -12.67 13.51 3.99
CA LEU A 76 -11.74 13.21 2.91
C LEU A 76 -12.44 12.39 1.83
N TYR A 77 -13.22 11.38 2.21
CA TYR A 77 -13.98 10.57 1.27
C TYR A 77 -15.04 11.39 0.52
N LEU A 78 -15.72 12.35 1.17
CA LEU A 78 -16.64 13.26 0.47
C LEU A 78 -15.95 14.07 -0.64
N ALA A 79 -14.66 14.38 -0.50
CA ALA A 79 -13.89 15.12 -1.49
C ALA A 79 -13.43 14.26 -2.67
N VAL A 80 -13.16 12.96 -2.46
CA VAL A 80 -12.51 12.09 -3.46
C VAL A 80 -13.37 10.92 -3.94
N GLY A 81 -14.43 10.56 -3.23
CA GLY A 81 -15.26 9.39 -3.54
C GLY A 81 -15.99 9.50 -4.88
N GLY A 82 -16.35 10.73 -5.29
CA GLY A 82 -17.00 10.98 -6.58
C GLY A 82 -16.11 10.74 -7.81
N VAL A 83 -14.80 10.54 -7.62
CA VAL A 83 -13.84 10.24 -8.70
C VAL A 83 -13.28 8.81 -8.61
N GLY A 84 -13.97 7.91 -7.90
CA GLY A 84 -13.59 6.49 -7.82
C GLY A 84 -12.38 6.22 -6.94
N CYS A 85 -12.18 7.01 -5.88
CA CYS A 85 -11.11 6.79 -4.91
C CYS A 85 -11.63 6.16 -3.61
N CYS A 86 -10.81 5.31 -2.99
CA CYS A 86 -11.01 4.87 -1.61
C CYS A 86 -10.06 5.61 -0.65
N VAL A 87 -10.47 5.73 0.61
CA VAL A 87 -9.65 6.24 1.72
C VAL A 87 -9.36 5.09 2.67
N LEU A 88 -8.10 4.92 3.06
CA LEU A 88 -7.65 3.91 4.02
C LEU A 88 -6.93 4.59 5.19
N LEU A 89 -7.15 4.08 6.40
CA LEU A 89 -6.30 4.36 7.56
C LEU A 89 -5.57 3.07 7.91
N ALA A 90 -4.24 3.11 7.87
CA ALA A 90 -3.38 1.97 8.18
C ALA A 90 -2.70 2.11 9.55
N ASP A 91 -2.45 0.98 10.20
CA ASP A 91 -1.62 0.93 11.40
C ASP A 91 -0.12 1.02 11.04
N ARG A 92 0.74 1.09 12.07
CA ARG A 92 2.20 1.19 11.92
C ARG A 92 2.87 0.02 11.20
N ASN A 93 2.16 -1.08 10.98
CA ASN A 93 2.67 -2.26 10.27
C ASN A 93 2.21 -2.28 8.81
N GLY A 94 1.54 -1.22 8.36
CA GLY A 94 1.02 -1.10 7.00
C GLY A 94 -0.24 -1.92 6.78
N VAL A 95 -1.05 -2.12 7.81
CA VAL A 95 -2.33 -2.83 7.70
C VAL A 95 -3.47 -1.82 7.73
N PRO A 96 -4.25 -1.66 6.65
CA PRO A 96 -5.48 -0.88 6.69
C PRO A 96 -6.44 -1.44 7.74
N VAL A 97 -6.82 -0.60 8.71
CA VAL A 97 -7.76 -0.93 9.78
C VAL A 97 -9.13 -0.31 9.55
N GLU A 98 -9.20 0.82 8.83
CA GLU A 98 -10.44 1.48 8.42
C GLU A 98 -10.42 1.80 6.92
N ARG A 99 -11.61 1.83 6.32
CA ARG A 99 -11.81 2.11 4.90
C ARG A 99 -13.07 2.95 4.66
N ARG A 100 -13.02 3.80 3.64
CA ARG A 100 -14.20 4.37 2.95
C ARG A 100 -14.04 4.15 1.45
N GLY A 101 -15.10 3.73 0.78
CA GLY A 101 -15.11 3.47 -0.66
C GLY A 101 -16.54 3.23 -1.15
N ALA A 102 -16.74 3.35 -2.46
CA ALA A 102 -18.04 3.14 -3.06
C ALA A 102 -18.27 1.63 -3.27
N PRO A 103 -19.47 1.09 -2.97
CA PRO A 103 -19.74 -0.34 -3.14
C PRO A 103 -19.54 -0.86 -4.57
N VAL A 104 -19.71 0.01 -5.58
CA VAL A 104 -19.49 -0.33 -6.99
C VAL A 104 -18.03 -0.69 -7.28
N ASP A 105 -17.09 -0.18 -6.50
CA ASP A 105 -15.65 -0.40 -6.67
C ASP A 105 -15.09 -1.47 -5.73
N ASP A 106 -15.92 -2.06 -4.86
CA ASP A 106 -15.46 -2.96 -3.79
C ASP A 106 -14.74 -4.20 -4.34
N GLU A 107 -15.23 -4.82 -5.40
CA GLU A 107 -14.59 -5.99 -6.03
C GLU A 107 -13.19 -5.64 -6.55
N THR A 108 -13.09 -4.52 -7.27
CA THR A 108 -11.83 -4.01 -7.82
C THR A 108 -10.84 -3.73 -6.69
N PHE A 109 -11.26 -2.96 -5.68
CA PHE A 109 -10.41 -2.61 -4.54
C PHE A 109 -10.00 -3.83 -3.71
N HIS A 110 -10.88 -4.81 -3.54
CA HIS A 110 -10.53 -6.05 -2.85
C HIS A 110 -9.47 -6.83 -3.64
N SER A 111 -9.60 -6.92 -4.96
CA SER A 111 -8.61 -7.59 -5.82
C SER A 111 -7.24 -6.90 -5.80
N TRP A 112 -7.21 -5.58 -5.63
CA TRP A 112 -5.98 -4.79 -5.51
C TRP A 112 -5.42 -4.77 -4.09
N GLY A 113 -6.10 -5.38 -3.12
CA GLY A 113 -5.70 -5.35 -1.72
C GLY A 113 -6.01 -4.04 -1.00
N LEU A 114 -6.77 -3.11 -1.58
CA LEU A 114 -7.17 -1.85 -0.95
C LEU A 114 -8.35 -2.07 0.02
N TRP A 115 -8.14 -2.98 0.96
CA TRP A 115 -9.15 -3.50 1.85
C TRP A 115 -8.61 -3.67 3.27
N THR A 116 -9.49 -3.65 4.27
CA THR A 116 -9.04 -3.82 5.66
C THR A 116 -8.43 -5.20 5.87
N GLY A 117 -7.30 -5.25 6.60
CA GLY A 117 -6.59 -6.49 6.92
C GLY A 117 -5.58 -6.94 5.85
N SER A 118 -5.51 -6.31 4.69
CA SER A 118 -4.42 -6.54 3.73
C SER A 118 -3.08 -6.06 4.28
N VAL A 119 -2.00 -6.80 4.07
CA VAL A 119 -0.66 -6.41 4.54
C VAL A 119 0.07 -5.63 3.43
N TRP A 120 0.44 -4.36 3.70
CA TRP A 120 1.10 -3.46 2.75
C TRP A 120 2.50 -2.99 3.18
N ASN A 121 3.15 -3.69 4.11
CA ASN A 121 4.54 -3.35 4.42
C ASN A 121 5.43 -3.45 3.16
N GLU A 122 6.47 -2.61 3.07
CA GLU A 122 7.35 -2.59 1.89
C GLU A 122 8.02 -3.95 1.67
N GLU A 123 8.14 -4.77 2.72
CA GLU A 123 8.60 -6.16 2.68
C GLU A 123 7.71 -7.09 1.85
N CYS A 124 6.39 -6.91 1.85
CA CYS A 124 5.46 -7.79 1.14
C CYS A 124 5.01 -7.23 -0.22
N GLN A 125 4.94 -5.90 -0.37
CA GLN A 125 4.32 -5.26 -1.55
C GLN A 125 5.24 -4.29 -2.31
N GLY A 126 6.48 -4.10 -1.86
CA GLY A 126 7.41 -3.16 -2.47
C GLY A 126 6.99 -1.71 -2.23
N THR A 127 7.48 -0.80 -3.07
CA THR A 127 7.20 0.64 -2.96
C THR A 127 5.71 0.93 -3.18
N ASN A 128 5.02 1.30 -2.11
CA ASN A 128 3.62 1.68 -2.13
C ASN A 128 3.38 2.84 -1.14
N GLY A 129 2.27 3.57 -1.30
CA GLY A 129 1.99 4.77 -0.52
C GLY A 129 1.86 4.53 1.00
N ILE A 130 1.47 3.33 1.44
CA ILE A 130 1.40 2.98 2.86
C ILE A 130 2.80 2.68 3.39
N GLY A 131 3.57 1.86 2.68
CA GLY A 131 4.92 1.49 3.04
C GLY A 131 5.88 2.68 3.10
N THR A 132 5.78 3.60 2.13
CA THR A 132 6.63 4.80 2.10
C THR A 132 6.37 5.74 3.28
N CYS A 133 5.09 5.95 3.68
CA CYS A 133 4.73 6.74 4.86
C CYS A 133 5.18 6.12 6.21
N LEU A 134 5.59 4.85 6.24
CA LEU A 134 6.10 4.20 7.45
C LEU A 134 7.62 4.34 7.60
N VAL A 135 8.33 4.67 6.52
CA VAL A 135 9.78 4.78 6.48
C VAL A 135 10.25 6.23 6.61
N GLU A 136 9.43 7.20 6.17
CA GLU A 136 9.70 8.64 6.24
C GLU A 136 9.02 9.32 7.45
#